data_AF-A0AA37VY27-F1
#
_entry.id   AF-A0AA37VY27-F1
#
_cell.length_a   1.000
_cell.length_b   1.000
_cell.length_c   1.000
_cell.angle_alpha   90.00
_cell.angle_beta   90.00
_cell.angle_gamma   90.00
#
_symmetry.space_group_name_H-M   'P 1'
#
loop_
_entity.id
_entity.type
_entity.pdbx_description
1 polymer ?
#
loop_
_entity_poly.entity_id
_entity_poly.type
_entity_poly.pdbx_seq_one_letter_code
_entity_poly.pdbx_strand_id
1 'polypeptide(L)'
;MRAMSALPLSAALGILAVVLPAPVFADPLPYGPDTCVNGFVWREARSGDTVCVTPATRAQIAAQNANAGANKDPSQASGPESCSQGYVWREAFDGDTICVTPAVRSATLADNAAAASRKQANQPGSVTQKPADSPSGHSVVFEVTGSGEVFSIDTDPGGPLVPDHTTIPWSRTMNVTADEDMLQVVAIGRGDTSPGCRIKVDGRVVVEQPVGGDAHCIFTFD
;
A
#
# COMPACT_ATOMS: atom_id res chain seq x y z
N MET A 1 -76.62 9.03 48.73
CA MET A 1 -75.81 8.46 47.65
C MET A 1 -75.29 9.60 46.78
N ARG A 2 -74.00 9.95 46.89
CA ARG A 2 -73.29 10.81 45.94
C ARG A 2 -71.94 10.16 45.69
N ALA A 3 -71.71 9.81 44.44
CA ALA A 3 -70.57 9.02 43.97
C ALA A 3 -69.26 9.83 44.04
N MET A 4 -68.19 9.18 44.46
CA MET A 4 -66.82 9.70 44.40
C MET A 4 -66.28 9.51 42.98
N SER A 5 -65.87 10.60 42.32
CA SER A 5 -65.14 10.56 41.05
C SER A 5 -63.64 10.44 41.31
N ALA A 6 -63.03 9.35 40.86
CA ALA A 6 -61.58 9.14 40.85
C ALA A 6 -60.94 9.83 39.63
N LEU A 7 -59.84 10.57 39.85
CA LEU A 7 -58.98 11.07 38.78
C LEU A 7 -58.02 9.96 38.32
N PRO A 8 -57.75 9.79 37.00
CA PRO A 8 -56.73 8.88 36.53
C PRO A 8 -55.33 9.50 36.69
N LEU A 9 -54.43 8.76 37.33
CA LEU A 9 -53.00 9.06 37.37
C LEU A 9 -52.40 8.67 36.01
N SER A 10 -52.07 9.64 35.16
CA SER A 10 -51.29 9.39 33.94
C SER A 10 -49.82 9.19 34.31
N ALA A 11 -49.34 7.95 34.28
CA ALA A 11 -47.92 7.63 34.37
C ALA A 11 -47.23 8.02 33.05
N ALA A 12 -46.44 9.07 33.06
CA ALA A 12 -45.58 9.43 31.94
C ALA A 12 -44.35 8.48 31.93
N LEU A 13 -44.37 7.48 31.04
CA LEU A 13 -43.16 6.71 30.71
C LEU A 13 -42.22 7.60 29.87
N GLY A 14 -41.14 8.08 30.49
CA GLY A 14 -40.02 8.66 29.77
C GLY A 14 -39.28 7.58 28.98
N ILE A 15 -39.42 7.58 27.66
CA ILE A 15 -38.65 6.71 26.78
C ILE A 15 -37.25 7.34 26.65
N LEU A 16 -36.26 6.76 27.34
CA LEU A 16 -34.86 7.09 27.14
C LEU A 16 -34.40 6.46 25.82
N ALA A 17 -34.38 7.24 24.73
CA ALA A 17 -33.84 6.79 23.45
C ALA A 17 -32.31 6.64 23.57
N VAL A 18 -31.83 5.40 23.69
CA VAL A 18 -30.40 5.09 23.59
C VAL A 18 -30.02 5.21 22.11
N VAL A 19 -29.38 6.32 21.74
CA VAL A 19 -28.80 6.49 20.41
C VAL A 19 -27.50 5.67 20.38
N LEU A 20 -27.55 4.47 19.80
CA LEU A 20 -26.35 3.70 19.50
C LEU A 20 -25.68 4.32 18.26
N PRO A 21 -24.40 4.72 18.32
CA PRO A 21 -23.69 5.19 17.13
C PRO A 21 -23.62 4.05 16.11
N ALA A 22 -24.08 4.31 14.88
CA ALA A 22 -23.92 3.36 13.79
C ALA A 22 -22.41 3.20 13.48
N PRO A 23 -21.94 1.98 13.17
CA PRO A 23 -20.58 1.78 12.68
C PRO A 23 -20.40 2.58 11.39
N VAL A 24 -19.47 3.54 11.40
CA VAL A 24 -19.02 4.25 10.21
C VAL A 24 -18.10 3.31 9.45
N PHE A 25 -18.65 2.61 8.46
CA PHE A 25 -17.81 1.90 7.50
C PHE A 25 -17.19 2.96 6.58
N ALA A 26 -15.86 2.93 6.44
CA ALA A 26 -15.19 3.72 5.42
C ALA A 26 -15.78 3.37 4.05
N ASP A 27 -16.08 4.37 3.23
CA ASP A 27 -16.56 4.13 1.87
C ASP A 27 -15.50 3.28 1.13
N PRO A 28 -15.89 2.15 0.53
CA PRO A 28 -14.95 1.34 -0.25
C PRO A 28 -14.40 2.22 -1.38
N LEU A 29 -13.07 2.38 -1.45
CA LEU A 29 -12.47 3.11 -2.55
C LEU A 29 -12.81 2.39 -3.87
N PRO A 30 -12.89 3.12 -4.99
CA PRO A 30 -13.37 2.57 -6.26
C PRO A 30 -12.61 1.34 -6.78
N TYR A 31 -11.41 1.07 -6.26
CA TYR A 31 -10.51 0.02 -6.76
C TYR A 31 -9.90 -0.90 -5.68
N GLY A 32 -10.49 -0.99 -4.47
CA GLY A 32 -10.01 -1.88 -3.39
C GLY A 32 -9.29 -1.15 -2.25
N PRO A 33 -8.45 -1.83 -1.44
CA PRO A 33 -7.76 -1.21 -0.30
C PRO A 33 -6.70 -0.18 -0.71
N ASP A 34 -6.32 -0.12 -1.99
CA ASP A 34 -5.53 0.97 -2.56
C ASP A 34 -6.30 1.63 -3.70
N THR A 35 -6.14 2.94 -3.82
CA THR A 35 -6.64 3.69 -4.97
C THR A 35 -5.70 4.80 -5.38
N CYS A 36 -5.92 5.37 -6.57
CA CYS A 36 -5.23 6.58 -6.97
C CYS A 36 -5.91 7.81 -6.36
N VAL A 37 -5.10 8.76 -5.87
CA VAL A 37 -5.63 10.04 -5.40
C VAL A 37 -6.42 10.73 -6.51
N ASN A 38 -7.37 11.61 -6.13
CA ASN A 38 -8.24 12.30 -7.09
C ASN A 38 -7.45 12.93 -8.25
N GLY A 39 -7.89 12.66 -9.49
CA GLY A 39 -7.25 13.12 -10.72
C GLY A 39 -6.21 12.15 -11.31
N PHE A 40 -5.88 11.07 -10.60
CA PHE A 40 -5.01 10.00 -11.09
C PHE A 40 -5.79 8.70 -11.29
N VAL A 41 -5.23 7.84 -12.13
CA VAL A 41 -5.75 6.50 -12.44
C VAL A 41 -4.60 5.51 -12.52
N TRP A 42 -4.88 4.22 -12.31
CA TRP A 42 -3.90 3.16 -12.53
C TRP A 42 -3.37 3.24 -13.97
N ARG A 43 -2.05 3.21 -14.13
CA ARG A 43 -1.43 3.38 -15.46
C ARG A 43 -1.55 2.14 -16.33
N GLU A 44 -1.72 0.96 -15.72
CA GLU A 44 -1.92 -0.33 -16.39
C GLU A 44 -0.83 -0.68 -17.41
N ALA A 45 0.45 -0.48 -17.08
CA ALA A 45 1.55 -0.92 -17.94
C ALA A 45 1.60 -2.46 -18.06
N ARG A 46 1.14 -3.17 -17.03
CA ARG A 46 0.85 -4.61 -17.01
C ARG A 46 -0.34 -4.92 -16.09
N SER A 47 -0.79 -6.17 -16.11
CA SER A 47 -1.74 -6.66 -15.09
C SER A 47 -1.14 -6.50 -13.68
N GLY A 48 -1.91 -5.93 -12.75
CA GLY A 48 -1.48 -5.69 -11.37
C GLY A 48 -0.55 -4.48 -11.19
N ASP A 49 -0.34 -3.65 -12.22
CA ASP A 49 0.44 -2.43 -12.09
C ASP A 49 -0.30 -1.34 -11.30
N THR A 50 0.19 -1.08 -10.09
CA THR A 50 -0.40 -0.12 -9.15
C THR A 50 0.31 1.24 -9.15
N VAL A 51 0.91 1.66 -10.27
CA VAL A 51 1.42 3.03 -10.40
C VAL A 51 0.31 3.95 -10.90
N CYS A 52 0.10 5.06 -10.20
CA CYS A 52 -0.91 6.07 -10.52
C CYS A 52 -0.34 7.17 -11.42
N VAL A 53 -1.04 7.45 -12.53
CA VAL A 53 -0.67 8.47 -13.53
C VAL A 53 -1.90 9.28 -13.95
N THR A 54 -1.70 10.30 -14.78
CA THR A 54 -2.83 11.06 -15.35
C THR A 54 -3.61 10.20 -16.37
N PRO A 55 -4.91 10.48 -16.61
CA PRO A 55 -5.67 9.78 -17.65
C PRO A 55 -5.03 9.85 -19.05
N ALA A 56 -4.38 10.97 -19.39
CA ALA A 56 -3.67 11.12 -20.66
C ALA A 56 -2.47 10.17 -20.75
N THR A 57 -1.69 10.05 -19.68
CA THR A 57 -0.57 9.10 -19.59
C THR A 57 -1.05 7.65 -19.68
N ARG A 58 -2.16 7.29 -19.02
CA ARG A 58 -2.77 5.95 -19.13
C ARG A 58 -3.16 5.64 -20.57
N ALA A 59 -3.77 6.59 -21.29
CA ALA A 59 -4.12 6.41 -22.70
C ALA A 59 -2.89 6.19 -23.59
N GLN A 60 -1.80 6.93 -23.34
CA GLN A 60 -0.53 6.72 -24.03
C GLN A 60 0.06 5.32 -23.76
N ILE A 61 0.04 4.88 -22.50
CA ILE A 61 0.51 3.54 -22.10
C ILE A 61 -0.33 2.44 -22.75
N ALA A 62 -1.66 2.60 -22.78
CA ALA A 62 -2.53 1.65 -23.46
C ALA A 62 -2.21 1.53 -24.96
N ALA A 63 -1.95 2.65 -25.64
CA ALA A 63 -1.56 2.64 -27.05
C ALA A 63 -0.20 1.97 -27.30
N GLN A 64 0.75 2.15 -26.38
CA GLN A 64 2.05 1.46 -26.40
C GLN A 64 1.89 -0.04 -26.20
N ASN A 65 1.10 -0.45 -25.20
CA ASN A 65 0.83 -1.87 -24.91
C ASN A 65 0.11 -2.55 -26.09
N ALA A 66 -0.85 -1.87 -26.73
CA ALA A 66 -1.55 -2.37 -27.91
C ALA A 66 -0.61 -2.61 -29.11
N ASN A 67 0.54 -1.94 -29.15
CA ASN A 67 1.54 -2.05 -30.20
C ASN A 67 2.91 -2.45 -29.63
N ALA A 68 2.95 -3.41 -28.71
CA ALA A 68 4.18 -3.78 -27.99
C ALA A 68 5.36 -4.22 -28.89
N GLY A 69 5.09 -4.61 -30.14
CA GLY A 69 6.13 -4.94 -31.14
C GLY A 69 6.72 -3.72 -31.87
N ALA A 70 6.14 -2.53 -31.72
CA ALA A 70 6.60 -1.33 -32.40
C ALA A 70 8.03 -0.97 -31.99
N ASN A 71 8.80 -0.45 -32.96
CA ASN A 71 10.18 -0.01 -32.77
C ASN A 71 11.16 -1.09 -32.29
N LYS A 72 10.80 -2.37 -32.37
CA LYS A 72 11.73 -3.48 -32.15
C LYS A 72 12.55 -3.77 -33.40
N ASP A 73 13.79 -4.19 -33.19
CA ASP A 73 14.69 -4.68 -34.23
C ASP A 73 15.30 -6.01 -33.76
N PRO A 74 14.75 -7.16 -34.19
CA PRO A 74 15.19 -8.47 -33.72
C PRO A 74 16.60 -8.85 -34.20
N SER A 75 17.21 -8.07 -35.09
CA SER A 75 18.56 -8.31 -35.61
C SER A 75 19.68 -7.78 -34.70
N GLN A 76 19.32 -7.01 -33.66
CA GLN A 76 20.27 -6.44 -32.72
C GLN A 76 20.74 -7.45 -31.67
N ALA A 77 21.85 -7.13 -31.00
CA ALA A 77 22.56 -8.03 -30.09
C ALA A 77 21.73 -8.55 -28.90
N SER A 78 20.69 -7.82 -28.46
CA SER A 78 19.86 -8.20 -27.31
C SER A 78 18.68 -9.11 -27.68
N GLY A 79 18.64 -9.65 -28.90
CA GLY A 79 17.63 -10.62 -29.35
C GLY A 79 16.32 -9.99 -29.82
N PRO A 80 15.22 -10.77 -29.88
CA PRO A 80 13.95 -10.34 -30.48
C PRO A 80 13.30 -9.10 -29.85
N GLU A 81 13.64 -8.82 -28.59
CA GLU A 81 13.09 -7.72 -27.80
C GLU A 81 13.91 -6.43 -27.92
N SER A 82 14.99 -6.43 -28.70
CA SER A 82 15.85 -5.27 -28.85
C SER A 82 15.11 -4.10 -29.49
N CYS A 83 15.43 -2.88 -29.03
CA CYS A 83 14.91 -1.67 -29.65
C CYS A 83 15.75 -1.26 -30.87
N SER A 84 15.06 -0.81 -31.91
CA SER A 84 15.65 -0.15 -33.07
C SER A 84 16.39 1.13 -32.67
N GLN A 85 17.32 1.58 -33.53
CA GLN A 85 18.14 2.76 -33.26
C GLN A 85 17.28 3.99 -32.92
N GLY A 86 17.60 4.65 -31.80
CA GLY A 86 16.89 5.82 -31.30
C GLY A 86 15.74 5.51 -30.33
N TYR A 87 15.44 4.23 -30.11
CA TYR A 87 14.46 3.76 -29.12
C TYR A 87 15.14 2.99 -27.99
N VAL A 88 14.46 2.96 -26.84
CA VAL A 88 14.91 2.28 -25.63
C VAL A 88 13.72 1.57 -24.98
N TRP A 89 13.97 0.54 -24.17
CA TRP A 89 12.92 -0.06 -23.36
C TRP A 89 12.29 1.00 -22.45
N ARG A 90 10.96 0.94 -22.33
CA ARG A 90 10.18 1.90 -21.55
C ARG A 90 10.46 1.81 -20.06
N GLU A 91 10.77 0.61 -19.57
CA GLU A 91 11.14 0.35 -18.17
C GLU A 91 10.07 0.82 -17.17
N ALA A 92 8.81 0.57 -17.47
CA ALA A 92 7.74 0.77 -16.49
C ALA A 92 7.88 -0.18 -15.30
N PHE A 93 8.37 -1.38 -15.54
CA PHE A 93 8.63 -2.42 -14.56
C PHE A 93 9.75 -3.34 -15.08
N ASP A 94 10.27 -4.21 -14.21
CA ASP A 94 11.27 -5.20 -14.61
C ASP A 94 10.75 -6.16 -15.67
N GLY A 95 11.44 -6.21 -16.82
CA GLY A 95 11.02 -6.99 -17.98
C GLY A 95 10.06 -6.27 -18.92
N ASP A 96 9.83 -4.97 -18.74
CA ASP A 96 9.08 -4.14 -19.70
C ASP A 96 9.92 -3.86 -20.96
N THR A 97 9.71 -4.67 -22.00
CA THR A 97 10.46 -4.62 -23.26
C THR A 97 9.80 -3.75 -24.34
N ILE A 98 8.78 -2.97 -24.00
CA ILE A 98 8.15 -2.05 -24.96
C ILE A 98 9.14 -0.96 -25.36
N CYS A 99 9.39 -0.81 -26.66
CA CYS A 99 10.33 0.17 -27.20
C CYS A 99 9.67 1.55 -27.41
N VAL A 100 10.18 2.55 -26.70
CA VAL A 100 9.72 3.94 -26.71
C VAL A 100 10.88 4.91 -26.90
N THR A 101 10.60 6.21 -27.06
CA THR A 101 11.67 7.21 -27.13
C THR A 101 12.32 7.42 -25.76
N PRO A 102 13.58 7.90 -25.69
CA PRO A 102 14.24 8.20 -24.41
C PRO A 102 13.43 9.13 -23.49
N ALA A 103 12.74 10.13 -24.06
CA ALA A 103 11.90 11.05 -23.29
C ALA A 103 10.72 10.32 -22.62
N VAL A 104 10.11 9.35 -23.29
CA VAL A 104 9.02 8.55 -22.70
C VAL A 104 9.55 7.66 -21.59
N ARG A 105 10.69 7.00 -21.77
CA ARG A 105 11.34 6.22 -20.70
C ARG A 105 11.60 7.10 -19.47
N SER A 106 12.14 8.31 -19.66
CA SER A 106 12.35 9.26 -18.55
C SER A 106 11.05 9.63 -17.82
N ALA A 107 9.95 9.86 -18.56
CA ALA A 107 8.64 10.13 -17.96
C ALA A 107 8.10 8.91 -17.18
N THR A 108 8.28 7.71 -17.73
CA THR A 108 7.88 6.46 -17.06
C THR A 108 8.65 6.24 -15.74
N LEU A 109 9.95 6.51 -15.72
CA LEU A 109 10.74 6.43 -14.49
C LEU A 109 10.31 7.49 -13.46
N ALA A 110 9.93 8.69 -13.91
CA ALA A 110 9.38 9.71 -13.03
C ALA A 110 8.01 9.30 -12.45
N ASP A 111 7.19 8.60 -13.21
CA ASP A 111 5.93 8.03 -12.72
C ASP A 111 6.16 6.94 -11.66
N ASN A 112 7.17 6.07 -11.85
CA ASN A 112 7.60 5.10 -10.84
C ASN A 112 8.03 5.80 -9.54
N ALA A 113 8.90 6.81 -9.64
CA ALA A 113 9.37 7.56 -8.48
C ALA A 113 8.22 8.28 -7.73
N ALA A 114 7.19 8.73 -8.44
CA ALA A 114 6.04 9.40 -7.86
C ALA A 114 4.94 8.46 -7.34
N ALA A 115 5.09 7.14 -7.49
CA ALA A 115 4.02 6.17 -7.21
C ALA A 115 3.46 6.28 -5.78
N ALA A 116 4.32 6.48 -4.78
CA ALA A 116 3.90 6.64 -3.38
C ALA A 116 3.05 7.91 -3.17
N SER A 117 3.40 9.01 -3.82
CA SER A 117 2.71 10.31 -3.67
C SER A 117 1.34 10.39 -4.34
N ARG A 118 1.05 9.45 -5.25
CA ARG A 118 -0.18 9.43 -6.07
C ARG A 118 -1.15 8.31 -5.68
N LYS A 119 -0.78 7.48 -4.71
CA LYS A 119 -1.62 6.43 -4.14
C LYS A 119 -2.21 6.85 -2.80
N GLN A 120 -3.45 6.47 -2.59
CA GLN A 120 -4.13 6.51 -1.29
C GLN A 120 -4.44 5.06 -0.91
N ALA A 121 -3.86 4.61 0.20
CA ALA A 121 -4.33 3.39 0.84
C ALA A 121 -5.60 3.71 1.64
N ASN A 122 -6.64 2.91 1.44
CA ASN A 122 -7.61 2.63 2.50
C ASN A 122 -6.83 1.92 3.60
N GLN A 123 -6.25 2.72 4.49
CA GLN A 123 -6.15 2.28 5.87
C GLN A 123 -7.58 1.89 6.27
N PRO A 124 -7.85 0.71 6.87
CA PRO A 124 -9.04 0.60 7.72
C PRO A 124 -8.99 1.84 8.58
N GLY A 125 -9.97 2.73 8.36
CA GLY A 125 -9.79 4.16 8.59
C GLY A 125 -9.10 4.34 9.91
N SER A 126 -8.02 5.13 9.96
CA SER A 126 -7.41 5.56 11.21
C SER A 126 -8.57 5.86 12.14
N VAL A 127 -8.89 4.92 13.03
CA VAL A 127 -9.92 5.12 14.03
C VAL A 127 -9.42 6.39 14.66
N THR A 128 -10.21 7.47 14.51
CA THR A 128 -9.89 8.81 15.02
C THR A 128 -9.06 8.59 16.25
N GLN A 129 -7.75 8.86 16.14
CA GLN A 129 -6.79 8.51 17.18
C GLN A 129 -7.44 8.99 18.45
N LYS A 130 -7.87 8.05 19.30
CA LYS A 130 -8.58 8.39 20.53
C LYS A 130 -7.74 9.50 21.16
N PRO A 131 -8.31 10.68 21.48
CA PRO A 131 -7.53 11.81 21.97
C PRO A 131 -6.51 11.32 22.98
N ALA A 132 -5.27 11.80 22.81
CA ALA A 132 -4.02 11.29 23.36
C ALA A 132 -3.97 11.27 24.90
N ASP A 133 -4.80 10.42 25.51
CA ASP A 133 -4.88 10.17 26.96
C ASP A 133 -4.74 8.66 27.27
N SER A 134 -4.28 7.83 26.32
CA SER A 134 -3.92 6.43 26.59
C SER A 134 -2.39 6.24 26.52
N PRO A 135 -1.68 6.12 27.66
CA PRO A 135 -0.23 5.98 27.72
C PRO A 135 0.28 4.54 27.49
N SER A 136 -0.41 3.73 26.70
CA SER A 136 -0.16 2.29 26.55
C SER A 136 -0.02 1.87 25.09
N GLY A 137 0.88 2.51 24.35
CA GLY A 137 1.28 2.07 23.01
C GLY A 137 2.68 1.46 23.03
N HIS A 138 2.96 0.56 22.10
CA HIS A 138 4.29 -0.01 21.90
C HIS A 138 5.03 0.73 20.78
N SER A 139 6.33 0.96 20.97
CA SER A 139 7.20 1.45 19.90
C SER A 139 7.66 0.26 19.05
N VAL A 140 7.09 0.13 17.85
CA VAL A 140 7.43 -0.95 16.92
C VAL A 140 8.42 -0.49 15.87
N VAL A 141 9.45 -1.29 15.61
CA VAL A 141 10.40 -1.11 14.51
C VAL A 141 10.34 -2.31 13.58
N PHE A 142 9.93 -2.08 12.34
CA PHE A 142 10.04 -3.05 11.25
C PHE A 142 11.37 -2.84 10.53
N GLU A 143 12.13 -3.91 10.30
CA GLU A 143 13.40 -3.88 9.59
C GLU A 143 13.40 -4.92 8.47
N VAL A 144 13.90 -4.53 7.31
CA VAL A 144 14.26 -5.43 6.21
C VAL A 144 15.77 -5.39 6.08
N THR A 145 16.40 -6.55 6.14
CA THR A 145 17.87 -6.69 6.22
C THR A 145 18.42 -7.38 4.97
N GLY A 146 19.71 -7.21 4.71
CA GLY A 146 20.36 -7.68 3.50
C GLY A 146 20.92 -6.53 2.67
N SER A 147 21.12 -6.78 1.38
CA SER A 147 21.71 -5.83 0.44
C SER A 147 20.96 -5.85 -0.88
N GLY A 148 21.06 -4.75 -1.63
CA GLY A 148 20.42 -4.60 -2.94
C GLY A 148 19.10 -3.85 -2.82
N GLU A 149 18.16 -4.19 -3.70
CA GLU A 149 16.85 -3.53 -3.79
C GLU A 149 15.73 -4.54 -3.64
N VAL A 150 14.56 -4.03 -3.29
CA VAL A 150 13.30 -4.78 -3.17
C VAL A 150 12.28 -4.30 -4.20
N PHE A 151 11.39 -5.20 -4.60
CA PHE A 151 10.18 -4.87 -5.36
C PHE A 151 9.12 -4.21 -4.47
N SER A 152 8.98 -4.69 -3.23
CA SER A 152 8.03 -4.16 -2.25
C SER A 152 8.46 -4.43 -0.82
N ILE A 153 7.96 -3.59 0.11
CA ILE A 153 7.97 -3.81 1.55
C ILE A 153 6.59 -3.41 2.07
N ASP A 154 5.88 -4.34 2.70
CA ASP A 154 4.56 -4.12 3.27
C ASP A 154 4.59 -4.44 4.77
N THR A 155 3.98 -3.57 5.58
CA THR A 155 3.88 -3.74 7.04
C THR A 155 2.43 -3.85 7.47
N ASP A 156 2.19 -4.59 8.54
CA ASP A 156 0.93 -4.58 9.29
C ASP A 156 1.25 -4.22 10.76
N PRO A 157 0.67 -3.15 11.35
CA PRO A 157 -0.20 -2.17 10.70
C PRO A 157 0.45 -1.47 9.49
N GLY A 158 -0.41 -1.12 8.54
CA GLY A 158 -0.05 -0.42 7.32
C GLY A 158 0.56 0.96 7.60
N GLY A 159 1.57 1.33 6.82
CA GLY A 159 2.12 2.69 6.81
C GLY A 159 2.13 3.30 5.42
N PRO A 160 2.82 4.44 5.22
CA PRO A 160 3.03 5.01 3.89
C PRO A 160 3.62 3.97 2.93
N LEU A 161 3.29 4.03 1.64
CA LEU A 161 3.84 3.10 0.67
C LEU A 161 5.38 3.21 0.62
N VAL A 162 6.06 2.05 0.66
CA VAL A 162 7.50 1.98 0.40
C VAL A 162 7.71 1.95 -1.12
N PRO A 163 8.49 2.89 -1.70
CA PRO A 163 8.73 2.91 -3.14
C PRO A 163 9.38 1.63 -3.66
N ASP A 164 9.05 1.27 -4.90
CA ASP A 164 9.83 0.29 -5.65
C ASP A 164 11.30 0.74 -5.76
N HIS A 165 12.22 -0.21 -5.93
CA HIS A 165 13.67 -0.02 -5.92
C HIS A 165 14.23 0.54 -4.59
N THR A 166 13.50 0.40 -3.49
CA THR A 166 14.03 0.79 -2.18
C THR A 166 15.28 -0.03 -1.86
N THR A 167 16.38 0.65 -1.55
CA THR A 167 17.62 0.00 -1.13
C THR A 167 17.50 -0.53 0.29
N ILE A 168 17.93 -1.77 0.51
CA ILE A 168 18.01 -2.38 1.85
C ILE A 168 19.46 -2.38 2.37
N PRO A 169 19.68 -2.24 3.70
CA PRO A 169 18.70 -2.36 4.78
C PRO A 169 17.72 -1.18 4.90
N TRP A 170 16.48 -1.49 5.26
CA TRP A 170 15.40 -0.52 5.43
C TRP A 170 14.79 -0.64 6.83
N SER A 171 14.30 0.46 7.40
CA SER A 171 13.53 0.42 8.64
C SER A 171 12.41 1.44 8.69
N ARG A 172 11.38 1.13 9.50
CA ARG A 172 10.27 2.01 9.86
C ARG A 172 9.97 1.88 11.34
N THR A 173 9.73 3.01 11.99
CA THR A 173 9.22 3.06 13.35
C THR A 173 7.79 3.57 13.37
N MET A 174 6.94 2.93 14.17
CA MET A 174 5.59 3.42 14.45
C MET A 174 5.16 3.10 15.87
N ASN A 175 4.25 3.91 16.40
CA ASN A 175 3.59 3.63 17.67
C ASN A 175 2.32 2.85 17.37
N VAL A 176 2.23 1.62 17.86
CA VAL A 176 1.01 0.81 17.79
C VAL A 176 0.27 0.88 19.11
N THR A 177 -1.05 0.95 19.05
CA THR A 177 -1.92 0.96 20.23
C THR A 177 -2.18 -0.48 20.69
N ALA A 178 -2.66 -0.64 21.94
CA ALA A 178 -2.84 -1.95 22.57
C ALA A 178 -3.98 -2.82 21.97
N ASP A 179 -4.73 -2.28 21.01
CA ASP A 179 -5.75 -2.97 20.21
C ASP A 179 -5.19 -3.60 18.92
N GLU A 180 -3.90 -3.41 18.63
CA GLU A 180 -3.22 -4.10 17.55
C GLU A 180 -2.78 -5.49 18.02
N ASP A 181 -3.36 -6.55 17.45
CA ASP A 181 -3.10 -7.94 17.87
C ASP A 181 -1.96 -8.60 17.06
N MET A 182 -1.59 -8.03 15.91
CA MET A 182 -0.62 -8.63 14.99
C MET A 182 0.31 -7.57 14.38
N LEU A 183 1.58 -7.93 14.27
CA LEU A 183 2.60 -7.19 13.56
C LEU A 183 3.14 -8.03 12.40
N GLN A 184 3.32 -7.41 11.25
CA GLN A 184 3.91 -8.07 10.08
C GLN A 184 4.88 -7.14 9.35
N VAL A 185 5.96 -7.71 8.82
CA VAL A 185 6.70 -7.13 7.70
C VAL A 185 7.00 -8.21 6.67
N VAL A 186 6.70 -7.91 5.40
CA VAL A 186 7.04 -8.75 4.25
C VAL A 186 7.83 -7.93 3.23
N ALA A 187 8.87 -8.52 2.65
CA ALA A 187 9.67 -7.88 1.62
C ALA A 187 9.98 -8.84 0.47
N ILE A 188 9.89 -8.36 -0.76
CA ILE A 188 10.23 -9.16 -1.95
C ILE A 188 11.51 -8.60 -2.56
N GLY A 189 12.61 -9.35 -2.49
CA GLY A 189 13.91 -8.95 -3.05
C GLY A 189 13.98 -9.01 -4.58
N ARG A 190 14.84 -8.19 -5.17
CA ARG A 190 15.14 -8.18 -6.61
C ARG A 190 16.31 -9.10 -7.02
N GLY A 191 17.13 -9.51 -6.06
CA GLY A 191 18.27 -10.42 -6.30
C GLY A 191 17.93 -11.89 -6.03
N ASP A 192 18.90 -12.76 -6.31
CA ASP A 192 18.77 -14.21 -6.10
C ASP A 192 18.69 -14.62 -4.61
N THR A 193 19.06 -13.71 -3.70
CA THR A 193 18.99 -13.93 -2.26
C THR A 193 17.85 -13.12 -1.67
N SER A 194 16.87 -13.82 -1.10
CA SER A 194 15.75 -13.21 -0.39
C SER A 194 16.24 -12.33 0.78
N PRO A 195 15.64 -11.16 1.05
CA PRO A 195 15.98 -10.35 2.21
C PRO A 195 15.75 -11.09 3.54
N GLY A 196 16.34 -10.58 4.62
CA GLY A 196 15.93 -10.94 5.97
C GLY A 196 14.90 -9.94 6.50
N CYS A 197 14.25 -10.25 7.61
CA CYS A 197 13.33 -9.32 8.27
C CYS A 197 13.45 -9.38 9.79
N ARG A 198 13.05 -8.31 10.46
CA ARG A 198 13.03 -8.24 11.93
C ARG A 198 11.91 -7.32 12.41
N ILE A 199 11.24 -7.70 13.49
CA ILE A 199 10.32 -6.81 14.23
C ILE A 199 10.87 -6.60 15.63
N LYS A 200 10.94 -5.34 16.07
CA LYS A 200 11.26 -4.96 17.43
C LYS A 200 10.07 -4.30 18.10
N VAL A 201 9.76 -4.68 19.34
CA VAL A 201 8.77 -4.05 20.20
C VAL A 201 9.50 -3.48 21.41
N ASP A 202 9.39 -2.18 21.62
CA ASP A 202 10.07 -1.45 22.71
C ASP A 202 11.59 -1.74 22.78
N GLY A 203 12.21 -1.83 21.60
CA GLY A 203 13.64 -2.08 21.43
C GLY A 203 14.05 -3.56 21.54
N ARG A 204 13.14 -4.48 21.87
CA ARG A 204 13.42 -5.92 21.90
C ARG A 204 13.01 -6.59 20.59
N VAL A 205 13.89 -7.43 20.04
CA VAL A 205 13.55 -8.27 18.88
C VAL A 205 12.54 -9.32 19.30
N VAL A 206 11.37 -9.33 18.67
CA VAL A 206 10.29 -10.30 18.94
C VAL A 206 10.19 -11.38 17.86
N VAL A 207 10.60 -11.06 16.63
CA VAL A 207 10.75 -12.02 15.53
C VAL A 207 11.87 -11.59 14.59
N GLU A 208 12.60 -12.55 14.05
CA GLU A 208 13.66 -12.33 13.06
C GLU A 208 13.72 -13.51 12.09
N GLN A 209 13.89 -13.21 10.81
CA GLN A 209 14.28 -14.18 9.79
C GLN A 209 15.60 -13.74 9.14
N PRO A 210 16.53 -14.68 8.90
CA PRO A 210 17.81 -14.36 8.29
C PRO A 210 17.67 -14.01 6.81
N VAL A 211 18.68 -13.34 6.26
CA VAL A 211 18.85 -13.20 4.81
C VAL A 211 18.92 -14.58 4.16
N GLY A 212 18.19 -14.76 3.05
CA GLY A 212 17.95 -16.03 2.39
C GLY A 212 16.74 -16.81 2.92
N GLY A 213 16.03 -16.29 3.92
CA GLY A 213 14.75 -16.83 4.40
C GLY A 213 13.54 -16.33 3.58
N ASP A 214 12.35 -16.42 4.15
CA ASP A 214 11.09 -16.06 3.47
C ASP A 214 10.82 -14.55 3.44
N ALA A 215 11.63 -13.75 4.14
CA ALA A 215 11.47 -12.31 4.28
C ALA A 215 10.09 -11.88 4.79
N HIS A 216 9.41 -12.75 5.53
CA HIS A 216 8.06 -12.55 6.06
C HIS A 216 8.06 -12.81 7.56
N CYS A 217 8.12 -11.74 8.33
CA CYS A 217 8.11 -11.77 9.78
C CYS A 217 6.71 -11.45 10.28
N ILE A 218 6.16 -12.31 11.14
CA ILE A 218 4.86 -12.13 11.80
C ILE A 218 5.06 -12.27 13.30
N PHE A 219 4.41 -11.42 14.07
CA PHE A 219 4.33 -11.49 15.52
C PHE A 219 2.90 -11.20 15.97
N THR A 220 2.42 -11.90 16.99
CA THR A 220 1.12 -11.63 17.61
C THR A 220 1.33 -11.32 19.08
N PHE A 221 0.57 -10.37 19.62
CA PHE A 221 0.56 -10.13 21.06
C PHE A 221 -0.21 -11.27 21.75
N ASP A 222 0.37 -11.82 22.83
CA ASP A 222 -0.23 -12.89 23.65
C ASP A 222 -1.30 -12.37 24.61
#